data_AF-A0A6J7IG10-F1
#
_entry.id   AF-A0A6J7IG10-F1
#
_cell.length_a   1.000
_cell.length_b   1.000
_cell.length_c   1.000
_cell.angle_alpha   90.00
_cell.angle_beta   90.00
_cell.angle_gamma   90.00
#
_symmetry.space_group_name_H-M   'P 1'
#
loop_
_entity.id
_entity.type
_entity.pdbx_description
1 polymer ?
#
loop_
_entity_poly.entity_id
_entity_poly.type
_entity_poly.pdbx_seq_one_letter_code
_entity_poly.pdbx_strand_id
1 'polypeptide(L)'
;MPDDREPATITPYRDGPLVVRGDFRLVDADGVEFDPGRDVVALCRCGKSGLKPFCDGSHKRSGFSAPSAPRKERPATRLAALEAEQDS
;
A
#
# COMPACT_ATOMS: atom_id res chain seq x y z
N MET A 1 -10.79 -25.87 -0.56
CA MET A 1 -10.85 -24.84 0.50
C MET A 1 -10.36 -23.56 -0.16
N PRO A 2 -11.24 -22.60 -0.49
CA PRO A 2 -10.76 -21.30 -0.94
C PRO A 2 -9.97 -20.68 0.23
N ASP A 3 -8.87 -20.03 -0.10
CA ASP A 3 -8.01 -19.37 0.87
C ASP A 3 -8.79 -18.14 1.40
N ASP A 4 -9.46 -18.25 2.54
CA ASP A 4 -10.23 -17.17 3.21
C ASP A 4 -9.32 -16.06 3.77
N ARG A 5 -8.14 -15.84 3.17
CA ARG A 5 -7.22 -14.76 3.54
C ARG A 5 -7.73 -13.47 2.90
N GLU A 6 -8.21 -12.54 3.75
CA GLU A 6 -8.61 -11.21 3.29
C GLU A 6 -7.47 -10.54 2.51
N PRO A 7 -7.73 -10.06 1.28
CA PRO A 7 -6.68 -9.55 0.41
C PRO A 7 -6.00 -8.30 1.01
N ALA A 8 -4.70 -8.18 0.77
CA ALA A 8 -3.95 -6.99 1.14
C ALA A 8 -4.56 -5.73 0.51
N THR A 9 -4.98 -4.78 1.34
CA THR A 9 -5.42 -3.46 0.90
C THR A 9 -4.33 -2.43 1.13
N ILE A 10 -3.91 -1.74 0.07
CA ILE A 10 -2.93 -0.64 0.15
C ILE A 10 -3.66 0.69 0.00
N THR A 11 -3.65 1.52 1.05
CA THR A 11 -4.30 2.83 1.08
C THR A 11 -3.26 3.95 1.12
N PRO A 12 -3.13 4.75 0.04
CA PRO A 12 -2.27 5.93 0.06
C PRO A 12 -2.93 7.07 0.83
N TYR A 13 -2.31 7.54 1.91
CA TYR A 13 -2.79 8.71 2.65
C TYR A 13 -2.33 10.00 2.00
N ARG A 14 -3.22 11.01 1.93
CA ARG A 14 -2.88 12.36 1.47
C ARG A 14 -1.75 12.90 2.34
N ASP A 15 -0.70 13.39 1.68
CA ASP A 15 0.48 13.98 2.33
C ASP A 15 1.14 13.04 3.37
N GLY A 16 0.87 11.73 3.25
CA GLY A 16 1.20 10.73 4.25
C GLY A 16 1.69 9.40 3.68
N PRO A 17 1.79 8.38 4.55
CA PRO A 17 2.34 7.08 4.21
C PRO A 17 1.40 6.21 3.38
N LEU A 18 1.90 5.05 2.93
CA LEU A 18 1.08 3.97 2.39
C LEU A 18 0.69 3.05 3.54
N VAL A 19 -0.60 2.90 3.82
CA VAL A 19 -1.10 1.98 4.84
C VAL A 19 -1.45 0.65 4.16
N VAL A 20 -0.78 -0.42 4.53
CA VAL A 20 -1.09 -1.78 4.08
C VAL A 20 -1.77 -2.52 5.21
N ARG A 21 -2.88 -3.20 4.92
CA ARG A 21 -3.66 -4.00 5.87
C ARG A 21 -4.11 -5.31 5.22
N GLY A 22 -4.38 -6.33 6.03
CA GLY A 22 -4.83 -7.63 5.57
C GLY A 22 -3.66 -8.58 5.39
N ASP A 23 -3.82 -9.59 4.55
CA ASP A 23 -2.81 -10.62 4.37
C ASP A 23 -1.73 -10.19 3.34
N PHE A 24 -0.57 -9.77 3.83
CA PHE A 24 0.57 -9.39 3.00
C PHE A 24 1.88 -9.97 3.53
N ARG A 25 2.86 -10.12 2.64
CA ARG A 25 4.25 -10.48 2.98
C ARG A 25 5.15 -9.30 2.67
N LEU A 26 6.03 -8.96 3.61
CA LEU A 26 7.03 -7.93 3.43
C LEU A 26 8.36 -8.61 3.12
N VAL A 27 8.88 -8.39 1.91
CA VAL A 27 10.17 -8.91 1.44
C VAL A 27 11.15 -7.76 1.24
N ASP A 28 12.42 -8.01 1.52
CA ASP A 28 13.49 -7.10 1.13
C ASP A 28 13.93 -7.31 -0.33
N ALA A 29 14.96 -6.59 -0.76
CA ALA A 29 15.49 -6.69 -2.13
C ALA A 29 16.20 -8.02 -2.41
N ASP A 30 16.61 -8.74 -1.36
CA ASP A 30 17.26 -10.05 -1.42
C ASP A 30 16.24 -11.19 -1.38
N GLY A 31 14.95 -10.86 -1.20
CA GLY A 31 13.85 -11.81 -1.14
C GLY A 31 13.63 -12.40 0.25
N VAL A 32 14.26 -11.85 1.28
CA VAL A 32 14.06 -12.30 2.67
C VAL A 32 12.77 -11.69 3.20
N GLU A 33 11.86 -12.56 3.65
CA GLU A 33 10.65 -12.14 4.34
C GLU A 33 10.99 -11.68 5.76
N PHE A 34 10.42 -10.55 6.18
CA PHE A 34 10.54 -10.06 7.54
C PHE A 34 9.18 -9.71 8.13
N ASP A 35 8.99 -10.06 9.40
CA ASP A 35 7.77 -9.81 10.13
C ASP A 35 7.70 -8.32 10.55
N PRO A 36 6.71 -7.56 10.08
CA PRO A 36 6.50 -6.20 10.54
C PRO A 36 5.96 -6.10 11.98
N GLY A 37 5.58 -7.23 12.59
CA GLY A 37 5.04 -7.34 13.96
C GLY A 37 3.60 -6.83 14.10
N ARG A 38 2.88 -6.63 12.99
CA ARG A 38 1.51 -6.07 12.96
C ARG A 38 0.82 -6.34 11.63
N ASP A 39 -0.50 -6.56 11.71
CA ASP A 39 -1.38 -6.77 10.54
C ASP A 39 -1.64 -5.49 9.73
N VAL A 40 -1.24 -4.34 10.26
CA VAL A 40 -1.38 -3.03 9.60
C VAL A 40 -0.07 -2.28 9.66
N VAL A 41 0.55 -2.04 8.50
CA VAL A 41 1.83 -1.32 8.40
C VAL A 41 1.68 0.01 7.69
N ALA A 42 2.45 0.99 8.14
CA ALA A 42 2.60 2.26 7.44
C ALA A 42 3.98 2.30 6.77
N LEU A 43 4.02 2.28 5.45
CA LEU A 43 5.24 2.35 4.65
C LEU A 43 5.55 3.80 4.26
N CYS A 44 6.84 4.13 4.25
CA CYS A 44 7.34 5.44 3.89
C CYS A 44 7.10 5.73 2.41
N ARG A 45 6.38 6.83 2.14
CA ARG A 45 6.19 7.36 0.78
C ARG A 45 7.03 8.59 0.48
N CYS A 46 7.51 9.29 1.51
CA CYS A 46 8.23 10.56 1.36
C CYS A 46 9.76 10.41 1.21
N GLY A 47 10.32 9.22 1.42
CA GLY A 47 11.78 8.96 1.37
C GLY A 47 12.58 9.52 2.56
N LYS A 48 11.98 10.32 3.44
CA LYS A 48 12.66 11.00 4.56
C LYS A 48 12.60 10.26 5.89
N SER A 49 11.95 9.10 5.96
CA SER A 49 11.89 8.35 7.22
C SER A 49 13.25 7.84 7.67
N GLY A 50 13.52 7.86 8.98
CA GLY A 50 14.66 7.20 9.60
C GLY A 50 14.46 5.70 9.84
N LEU A 51 13.23 5.21 9.79
CA LEU A 51 12.85 3.81 10.04
C LEU A 51 12.42 3.09 8.76
N LYS A 52 13.12 3.33 7.64
CA LYS A 52 12.77 2.69 6.35
C LYS A 52 12.74 1.16 6.50
N PRO A 53 11.76 0.47 5.88
CA PRO A 53 10.75 0.97 4.94
C PRO A 53 9.50 1.58 5.60
N PHE A 54 9.43 1.64 6.93
CA PHE A 54 8.28 2.16 7.67
C PHE A 54 8.23 3.68 7.73
N CYS A 55 7.04 4.21 8.04
CA CYS A 55 6.83 5.62 8.30
C CYS A 55 6.96 5.95 9.80
N ASP A 56 7.83 6.91 10.11
CA ASP A 56 8.11 7.46 11.45
C ASP A 56 7.48 8.85 11.68
N GLY A 57 6.67 9.34 10.74
CA GLY A 57 6.09 10.68 10.80
C GLY A 57 6.94 11.79 10.17
N SER A 58 8.13 11.47 9.63
CA SER A 58 9.01 12.44 8.97
C SER A 58 8.35 13.18 7.78
N HIS A 59 7.31 12.60 7.17
CA HIS A 59 6.54 13.24 6.10
C HIS A 59 5.94 14.60 6.52
N LYS A 60 5.50 14.75 7.78
CA LYS A 60 4.96 16.03 8.30
C LYS A 60 6.05 17.09 8.39
N ARG A 61 7.21 16.69 8.91
CA ARG A 61 8.37 17.58 9.09
C ARG A 61 9.02 17.97 7.76
N SER A 62 8.97 17.09 6.76
CA SER A 62 9.54 17.33 5.44
C SER A 62 8.61 18.12 4.50
N GLY A 63 7.39 18.49 4.95
CA GLY A 63 6.40 19.14 4.08
C GLY A 63 6.00 18.30 2.88
N PHE A 64 5.96 16.97 3.03
CA PHE A 64 5.67 16.08 1.93
C PHE A 64 4.23 16.29 1.45
N SER A 65 4.05 16.72 0.21
CA SER A 65 2.74 16.83 -0.41
C SER A 65 2.59 15.85 -1.56
N ALA A 66 1.59 14.98 -1.46
CA ALA A 66 1.24 14.08 -2.54
C ALA A 66 -0.20 13.58 -2.40
N PRO A 67 -0.95 13.49 -3.52
CA PRO A 67 -2.34 13.06 -3.51
C PRO A 67 -2.47 11.61 -3.02
N SER A 68 -3.65 11.27 -2.50
CA SER A 68 -4.06 9.90 -2.14
C SER A 68 -4.51 9.07 -3.35
N ALA A 69 -4.68 9.71 -4.51
CA ALA A 69 -5.12 9.08 -5.75
C ALA A 69 -4.18 9.47 -6.91
N PRO A 70 -4.06 8.62 -7.95
CA PRO A 70 -3.35 8.97 -9.16
C PRO A 70 -3.95 10.23 -9.81
N ARG A 71 -3.09 11.10 -10.36
CA ARG A 71 -3.51 12.34 -11.04
C ARG A 71 -3.99 12.13 -12.48
N LYS A 72 -3.60 11.04 -13.13
CA LYS A 72 -4.10 10.62 -14.45
C LYS A 72 -5.28 9.66 -14.26
N GLU A 73 -6.14 9.57 -15.28
CA GLU A 73 -7.26 8.64 -15.32
C GLU A 73 -6.86 7.29 -14.75
N ARG A 74 -7.69 6.77 -13.83
CA ARG A 74 -7.48 5.47 -13.23
C ARG A 74 -7.33 4.47 -14.37
N PRO A 75 -6.23 3.70 -14.47
CA PRO A 75 -6.21 2.52 -15.34
C PRO A 75 -7.31 1.50 -14.95
N ALA A 76 -8.02 1.72 -13.83
CA ALA A 76 -9.16 0.94 -13.35
C ALA A 76 -10.47 1.08 -14.14
N THR A 77 -10.55 1.87 -15.23
CA THR A 77 -11.66 1.66 -16.19
C THR A 77 -11.60 0.26 -16.82
N ARG A 78 -10.49 -0.49 -16.65
CA ARG A 78 -10.40 -1.93 -16.97
C ARG A 78 -10.73 -2.89 -15.82
N LEU A 79 -10.74 -2.48 -14.55
CA LEU A 79 -11.06 -3.42 -13.46
C LEU A 79 -12.56 -3.70 -13.40
N ALA A 80 -13.40 -2.68 -13.59
CA ALA A 80 -14.85 -2.85 -13.70
C ALA A 80 -15.29 -3.59 -14.99
N ALA A 81 -14.42 -3.67 -16.01
CA ALA A 81 -14.72 -4.37 -17.25
C ALA A 81 -14.48 -5.89 -17.15
N LEU A 82 -13.55 -6.33 -16.30
CA LEU A 82 -13.26 -7.75 -16.10
C LEU A 82 -14.24 -8.45 -15.16
N GLU A 83 -14.98 -7.69 -14.35
CA GLU A 83 -16.05 -8.20 -13.47
C GLU A 83 -17.36 -8.44 -14.24
N ALA A 84 -17.53 -7.89 -15.45
CA ALA A 84 -18.73 -8.03 -16.27
C ALA A 84 -18.70 -9.22 -17.25
N GLU A 85 -17.53 -9.83 -17.49
CA GLU A 85 -17.37 -10.99 -18.41
C GLU A 85 -17.43 -12.35 -17.69
N GLN A 86 -17.65 -12.39 -16.37
CA GLN A 86 -17.77 -13.63 -15.60
C GLN A 86 -19.22 -14.05 -15.30
N ASP A 87 -20.21 -13.31 -15.81
CA ASP A 87 -21.66 -13.59 -15.67
C ASP A 87 -22.34 -13.67 -17.06
N SER A 88 -21.83 -14.53 -17.95
CA SER A 88 -22.52 -14.95 -19.19
C SER A 88 -22.09 -16.35 -19.64
#